data_AF-A0A955EQ19-F1
#
_entry.id   AF-A0A955EQ19-F1
#
_cell.length_a   1.000
_cell.length_b   1.000
_cell.length_c   1.000
_cell.angle_alpha   90.00
_cell.angle_beta   90.00
_cell.angle_gamma   90.00
#
_symmetry.space_group_name_H-M   'P 1'
#
loop_
_entity.id
_entity.type
_entity.pdbx_description
1 polymer ?
#
loop_
_entity_poly.entity_id
_entity_poly.type
_entity_poly.pdbx_seq_one_letter_code
_entity_poly.pdbx_strand_id
1 'polypeptide(L)'
;MPMDKDPAIHDLLAWLPMREQDWSVVQPDPWEADLCAIAISRRDAPRHLVYVSTCESRAGRYYYECEAPTGTEETDYTVVDEGADVSFAELLAAMICHLSPLRPTP
;
A
#
# COMPACT_ATOMS: atom_id res chain seq x y z
N MET A 1 -0.51 6.52 -13.04
CA MET A 1 -0.80 7.46 -11.95
C MET A 1 -2.30 7.69 -11.99
N PRO A 2 -3.05 7.32 -10.94
CA PRO A 2 -4.48 7.58 -10.91
C PRO A 2 -4.69 9.11 -10.93
N MET A 3 -5.35 9.64 -11.96
CA MET A 3 -5.35 11.08 -12.28
C MET A 3 -6.29 11.91 -11.39
N ASP A 4 -7.16 11.25 -10.62
CA ASP A 4 -8.21 11.89 -9.83
C ASP A 4 -7.99 11.81 -8.30
N LYS A 5 -6.84 11.27 -7.85
CA LYS A 5 -6.56 11.12 -6.41
C LYS A 5 -6.22 12.45 -5.73
N ASP A 6 -6.38 12.49 -4.42
CA ASP A 6 -6.04 13.63 -3.58
C ASP A 6 -4.55 14.00 -3.74
N PRO A 7 -4.19 15.29 -3.76
CA PRO A 7 -2.79 15.73 -3.84
C PRO A 7 -1.86 15.07 -2.81
N ALA A 8 -2.35 14.75 -1.61
CA ALA A 8 -1.55 14.06 -0.59
C ALA A 8 -1.13 12.65 -1.02
N ILE A 9 -1.95 11.96 -1.81
CA ILE A 9 -1.61 10.65 -2.40
C ILE A 9 -0.54 10.81 -3.48
N HIS A 10 -0.66 11.85 -4.30
CA HIS A 10 0.36 12.17 -5.30
C HIS A 10 1.71 12.51 -4.65
N ASP A 11 1.69 13.30 -3.58
CA ASP A 11 2.88 13.62 -2.80
C ASP A 11 3.49 12.35 -2.19
N LEU A 12 2.68 11.51 -1.54
CA LEU A 12 3.14 10.22 -1.01
C LEU A 12 3.84 9.38 -2.09
N LEU A 13 3.21 9.21 -3.25
CA LEU A 13 3.75 8.43 -4.37
C LEU A 13 5.07 9.01 -4.91
N ALA A 14 5.28 10.33 -4.82
CA ALA A 14 6.52 10.97 -5.22
C ALA A 14 7.68 10.67 -4.26
N TRP A 15 7.38 10.38 -2.99
CA TRP A 15 8.39 10.06 -1.96
C TRP A 15 8.66 8.54 -1.84
N LEU A 16 7.72 7.70 -2.24
CA LEU A 16 7.89 6.25 -2.16
C LEU A 16 8.95 5.74 -3.17
N PRO A 17 9.88 4.85 -2.74
CA PRO A 17 10.91 4.27 -3.60
C PRO A 17 10.35 3.14 -4.48
N MET A 18 9.29 3.43 -5.24
CA MET A 18 8.48 2.44 -5.95
C MET A 18 9.29 1.63 -6.97
N ARG A 19 10.22 2.28 -7.68
CA ARG A 19 11.03 1.62 -8.72
C ARG A 19 12.12 0.76 -8.11
N GLU A 20 12.74 1.24 -7.04
CA GLU A 20 13.82 0.58 -6.33
C GLU A 20 13.33 -0.69 -5.62
N GLN A 21 12.08 -0.68 -5.17
CA GLN A 21 11.46 -1.81 -4.45
C GLN A 21 10.61 -2.74 -5.34
N ASP A 22 10.54 -2.46 -6.66
CA ASP A 22 9.65 -3.16 -7.60
C ASP A 22 8.17 -3.20 -7.16
N TRP A 23 7.72 -2.07 -6.61
CA TRP A 23 6.34 -1.86 -6.20
C TRP A 23 5.51 -1.22 -7.33
N SER A 24 4.21 -1.42 -7.27
CA SER A 24 3.23 -0.82 -8.16
C SER A 24 1.93 -0.53 -7.43
N VAL A 25 1.26 0.56 -7.82
CA VAL A 25 -0.14 0.77 -7.47
C VAL A 25 -0.97 -0.30 -8.18
N VAL A 26 -1.88 -0.96 -7.47
CA VAL A 26 -2.78 -1.97 -8.03
C VAL A 26 -3.69 -1.34 -9.07
N GLN A 27 -3.93 -2.04 -10.18
CA GLN A 27 -4.76 -1.61 -11.30
C GLN A 27 -5.65 -2.78 -11.78
N PRO A 28 -6.96 -2.58 -12.02
CA PRO A 28 -7.73 -1.37 -11.74
C PRO A 28 -7.67 -1.05 -10.25
N ASP A 29 -7.72 0.23 -9.89
CA ASP A 29 -7.72 0.61 -8.49
C ASP A 29 -9.05 0.14 -7.89
N PRO A 30 -9.05 -0.81 -6.93
CA PRO A 30 -10.29 -1.27 -6.33
C PRO A 30 -11.04 -0.13 -5.60
N TRP A 31 -10.36 0.99 -5.36
CA TRP A 31 -10.83 2.16 -4.62
C TRP A 31 -10.91 3.42 -5.49
N GLU A 32 -11.28 3.31 -6.77
CA GLU A 32 -11.47 4.50 -7.65
C GLU A 32 -12.42 5.55 -7.04
N ALA A 33 -13.36 5.14 -6.19
CA ALA A 33 -14.28 6.05 -5.49
C ALA A 33 -13.68 6.71 -4.23
N ASP A 34 -12.61 6.14 -3.65
CA ASP A 34 -11.89 6.72 -2.50
C ASP A 34 -10.67 7.48 -3.00
N LEU A 35 -10.84 8.79 -3.18
CA LEU A 35 -9.77 9.63 -3.75
C LEU A 35 -8.56 9.76 -2.83
N CYS A 36 -8.72 9.43 -1.55
CA CYS A 36 -7.72 9.59 -0.50
C CYS A 36 -7.00 8.29 -0.15
N ALA A 37 -7.20 7.22 -0.92
CA ALA A 37 -6.57 5.95 -0.64
C ALA A 37 -6.07 5.24 -1.90
N ILE A 38 -5.07 4.38 -1.72
CA ILE A 38 -4.48 3.54 -2.78
C ILE A 38 -4.07 2.18 -2.23
N ALA A 39 -4.09 1.17 -3.09
CA ALA A 39 -3.48 -0.13 -2.81
C ALA A 39 -2.13 -0.24 -3.54
N ILE A 40 -1.09 -0.63 -2.82
CA ILE A 40 0.27 -0.86 -3.34
C ILE A 40 0.62 -2.34 -3.17
N SER A 41 1.20 -2.92 -4.20
CA SER A 41 1.68 -4.31 -4.17
C SER A 41 3.07 -4.41 -4.79
N ARG A 42 3.71 -5.56 -4.58
CA ARG A 42 4.91 -5.93 -5.32
C ARG A 42 4.53 -6.59 -6.64
N ARG A 43 5.26 -6.33 -7.72
CA ARG A 43 4.89 -6.82 -9.07
C ARG A 43 4.88 -8.33 -9.22
N ASP A 44 5.77 -9.03 -8.53
CA ASP A 44 5.86 -10.50 -8.54
C ASP A 44 4.91 -11.17 -7.50
N ALA A 45 4.28 -10.39 -6.63
CA ALA A 45 3.35 -10.85 -5.60
C ALA A 45 2.14 -9.91 -5.50
N PRO A 46 1.29 -9.84 -6.55
CA PRO A 46 0.21 -8.85 -6.64
C PRO A 46 -0.89 -9.02 -5.59
N ARG A 47 -0.93 -10.15 -4.88
CA ARG A 47 -1.87 -10.44 -3.79
C ARG A 47 -1.33 -10.09 -2.39
N HIS A 48 -0.11 -9.56 -2.29
CA HIS A 48 0.35 -8.93 -1.05
C HIS A 48 0.16 -7.43 -1.20
N LEU A 49 -0.76 -6.88 -0.43
CA LEU A 49 -1.22 -5.50 -0.59
C LEU A 49 -0.83 -4.69 0.65
N VAL A 50 -0.55 -3.42 0.43
CA VAL A 50 -0.61 -2.39 1.47
C VAL A 50 -1.64 -1.38 1.01
N TYR A 51 -2.75 -1.32 1.72
CA TYR A 51 -3.70 -0.22 1.62
C TYR A 51 -3.12 0.98 2.37
N VAL A 52 -3.13 2.15 1.75
CA VAL A 52 -2.69 3.40 2.36
C VAL A 52 -3.77 4.45 2.17
N SER A 53 -4.16 5.11 3.26
CA SER A 53 -5.11 6.21 3.24
C SER A 53 -4.53 7.46 3.88
N THR A 54 -4.80 8.60 3.26
CA THR A 54 -4.54 9.95 3.80
C THR A 54 -5.83 10.60 4.32
N CYS A 55 -6.98 9.94 4.19
CA CYS A 55 -8.26 10.47 4.63
C CYS A 55 -8.26 10.68 6.15
N GLU A 56 -8.80 11.81 6.60
CA GLU A 56 -8.95 12.19 8.02
C GLU A 56 -7.64 12.24 8.85
N SER A 57 -6.49 11.97 8.22
CA SER A 57 -5.19 12.02 8.83
C SER A 57 -4.67 13.45 8.87
N ARG A 58 -3.88 13.78 9.89
CA ARG A 58 -3.16 15.06 9.92
C ARG A 58 -2.18 15.10 8.75
N ALA A 59 -1.85 16.30 8.26
CA ALA A 59 -0.87 16.44 7.18
C ALA A 59 0.45 15.71 7.51
N GLY A 60 0.91 14.86 6.57
CA GLY A 60 2.09 14.02 6.76
C GLY A 60 1.90 12.80 7.67
N ARG A 61 0.63 12.46 7.99
CA ARG A 61 0.24 11.26 8.70
C ARG A 61 -0.60 10.36 7.81
N TYR A 62 -0.52 9.06 8.07
CA TYR A 62 -1.10 8.04 7.23
C TYR A 62 -1.82 6.99 8.05
N TYR A 63 -2.79 6.35 7.42
CA TYR A 63 -3.34 5.07 7.82
C TYR A 63 -2.84 4.01 6.84
N TYR A 64 -2.58 2.79 7.34
CA TYR A 64 -2.28 1.65 6.49
C TYR A 64 -2.84 0.34 7.03
N GLU A 65 -3.08 -0.58 6.08
CA GLU A 65 -3.33 -2.00 6.35
C GLU A 65 -2.42 -2.83 5.45
N CYS A 66 -1.67 -3.76 6.03
CA CYS A 66 -0.91 -4.77 5.32
C CYS A 66 -1.79 -6.02 5.18
N GLU A 67 -2.14 -6.36 3.95
CA GLU A 67 -3.00 -7.49 3.64
C GLU A 67 -2.20 -8.64 3.03
N ALA A 68 -2.44 -9.85 3.54
CA ALA A 68 -1.88 -11.10 3.02
C ALA A 68 -2.99 -12.01 2.49
N PRO A 69 -2.72 -12.81 1.44
CA PRO A 69 -3.71 -13.73 0.90
C PRO A 69 -3.98 -14.88 1.88
N THR A 70 -5.26 -15.19 2.12
CA THR A 70 -5.68 -16.29 3.02
C THR A 70 -6.37 -17.44 2.31
N GLY A 71 -6.71 -17.26 1.03
CA GLY A 71 -7.41 -18.25 0.23
C GLY A 71 -7.11 -18.13 -1.26
N THR A 72 -7.87 -18.84 -2.08
CA THR A 72 -7.67 -18.88 -3.54
C THR A 72 -8.36 -17.75 -4.27
N GLU A 73 -9.40 -17.16 -3.69
CA GLU A 73 -10.18 -16.12 -4.34
C GLU A 73 -9.44 -14.78 -4.29
N GLU A 74 -9.69 -13.93 -5.28
CA GLU A 74 -9.08 -12.61 -5.37
C GLU A 74 -9.44 -11.69 -4.21
N THR A 75 -10.53 -11.97 -3.51
CA THR A 75 -11.00 -11.22 -2.32
C THR A 75 -10.53 -11.81 -1.00
N ASP A 76 -9.85 -12.95 -1.03
CA ASP A 76 -9.42 -13.66 0.18
C ASP A 76 -8.15 -13.01 0.74
N TYR A 77 -8.34 -12.02 1.61
CA TYR A 77 -7.28 -11.33 2.33
C TYR A 77 -7.51 -11.34 3.83
N THR A 78 -6.44 -11.15 4.58
CA THR A 78 -6.49 -10.79 6.00
C THR A 78 -5.49 -9.69 6.27
N VAL A 79 -5.87 -8.76 7.13
CA VAL A 79 -4.96 -7.74 7.65
C VAL A 79 -4.01 -8.41 8.64
N VAL A 80 -2.70 -8.36 8.34
CA VAL A 80 -1.63 -8.96 9.14
C VAL A 80 -0.84 -7.91 9.94
N ASP A 81 -0.91 -6.65 9.55
CA ASP A 81 -0.38 -5.49 10.28
C ASP A 81 -1.18 -4.25 9.90
N GLU A 82 -1.33 -3.29 10.80
CA GLU A 82 -2.05 -2.05 10.56
C GLU A 82 -1.52 -0.92 11.44
N GLY A 83 -1.72 0.33 11.00
CA GLY A 83 -1.33 1.49 11.78
C GLY A 83 -2.12 2.74 11.40
N ALA A 84 -2.44 3.54 12.41
CA ALA A 84 -3.15 4.82 12.27
C ALA A 84 -2.31 5.99 12.80
N ASP A 85 -2.45 7.16 12.17
CA ASP A 85 -1.69 8.38 12.49
C ASP A 85 -0.16 8.19 12.44
N VAL A 86 0.31 7.30 11.55
CA VAL A 86 1.74 6.98 11.43
C VAL A 86 2.47 7.98 10.56
N SER A 87 3.75 8.19 10.82
CA SER A 87 4.64 9.00 9.99
C SER A 87 5.01 8.28 8.69
N PHE A 88 5.54 9.02 7.72
CA PHE A 88 6.07 8.44 6.48
C PHE A 88 7.14 7.37 6.74
N ALA A 89 8.02 7.59 7.72
CA ALA A 89 9.09 6.64 8.04
C ALA A 89 8.54 5.32 8.61
N GLU A 90 7.51 5.39 9.46
CA GLU A 90 6.82 4.23 10.01
C GLU A 90 6.06 3.47 8.91
N LEU A 91 5.30 4.19 8.08
CA LEU A 91 4.62 3.62 6.91
C LEU A 91 5.62 2.90 5.99
N LEU A 92 6.72 3.56 5.63
CA LEU A 92 7.73 2.98 4.74
C LEU A 92 8.36 1.73 5.37
N ALA A 93 8.65 1.74 6.67
CA ALA A 93 9.18 0.57 7.36
C ALA A 93 8.19 -0.61 7.33
N ALA A 94 6.90 -0.37 7.56
CA ALA A 94 5.86 -1.39 7.47
C ALA A 94 5.75 -1.95 6.04
N MET A 95 5.69 -1.07 5.04
CA MET A 95 5.67 -1.45 3.62
C MET A 95 6.88 -2.28 3.22
N ILE A 96 8.09 -1.88 3.63
CA ILE A 96 9.32 -2.65 3.38
C ILE A 96 9.20 -4.02 4.04
N CYS A 97 8.76 -4.10 5.29
CA CYS A 97 8.64 -5.38 5.99
C CYS A 97 7.65 -6.33 5.29
N HIS A 98 6.49 -5.82 4.89
CA HIS A 98 5.40 -6.60 4.30
C HIS A 98 5.62 -6.97 2.84
N LEU A 99 6.11 -6.02 2.03
CA LEU A 99 6.28 -6.19 0.59
C LEU A 99 7.69 -6.68 0.21
N SER A 100 8.61 -6.84 1.16
CA SER A 100 9.92 -7.44 0.87
C SER A 100 9.76 -8.86 0.35
N PRO A 101 10.67 -9.32 -0.53
CA PRO A 101 10.68 -10.71 -0.95
C PRO A 101 10.76 -11.62 0.26
N LEU A 102 9.73 -12.44 0.46
CA LEU A 102 9.89 -13.68 1.20
C LEU A 102 11.07 -14.40 0.54
N ARG A 103 12.13 -14.67 1.30
CA ARG A 103 13.26 -15.44 0.76
C ARG A 103 12.66 -16.69 0.10
N PRO A 104 13.08 -17.04 -1.13
CA PRO A 104 12.65 -18.31 -1.69
C PRO A 104 13.01 -19.39 -0.69
N THR A 105 12.00 -20.10 -0.19
CA THR A 105 12.21 -21.36 0.52
C THR A 105 13.00 -22.28 -0.42
N PRO A 106 14.17 -22.80 0.01
CA PRO A 106 15.01 -23.66 -0.83
C PRO A 106 14.29 -24.94 -1.25
#